data_AF-A0A9D3PFA5-F1
#
_entry.id   AF-A0A9D3PFA5-F1
#
_cell.length_a   1.000
_cell.length_b   1.000
_cell.length_c   1.000
_cell.angle_alpha   90.00
_cell.angle_beta   90.00
_cell.angle_gamma   90.00
#
_symmetry.space_group_name_H-M   'P 1'
#
loop_
_entity.id
_entity.type
_entity.pdbx_description
1 polymer ?
#
loop_
_entity_poly.entity_id
_entity_poly.type
_entity_poly.pdbx_seq_one_letter_code
_entity_poly.pdbx_strand_id
1 'polypeptide(L)'
;MSQRVKLPTETQEELYRVHEDCKKEALQEFVASSFKDDDQRYQNELLSHINDEYKKKCTDNRDLSMKHCTDLLNRIFGCLAPGCFIRKGGYQAYKAKQNALIQEYRKLPGRGIEAEHALEAFLGNNNYFEDLILQADTCLTEKEEKAEGEKQQTKDMIVRSFLQAVKQMSGASKDDTSSRNVTISISNKCENLHLKEPRGVCDMWGKQGTSHAYR
;
A
#
# COMPACT_ATOMS: atom_id res chain seq x y z
N MET A 1 6.53 17.36 -22.36
CA MET A 1 6.25 16.13 -21.59
C MET A 1 4.87 16.10 -20.91
N SER A 2 4.44 17.16 -20.21
CA SER A 2 3.20 17.15 -19.37
C SER A 2 1.90 16.75 -20.09
N GLN A 3 1.80 16.96 -21.40
CA GLN A 3 0.64 16.56 -22.20
C GLN A 3 0.69 15.09 -22.68
N ARG A 4 1.86 14.45 -22.62
CA ARG A 4 2.12 13.13 -23.23
C ARG A 4 2.29 12.00 -22.22
N VAL A 5 2.45 12.32 -20.94
CA VAL A 5 2.59 11.32 -19.87
C VAL A 5 1.54 11.53 -18.80
N LYS A 6 0.89 10.44 -18.41
CA LYS A 6 0.01 10.38 -17.25
C LYS A 6 0.75 9.64 -16.13
N LEU A 7 0.84 10.27 -14.96
CA LEU A 7 1.47 9.68 -13.78
C LEU A 7 0.41 9.07 -12.85
N PRO A 8 0.74 8.00 -12.09
CA PRO A 8 1.98 7.24 -12.20
C PRO A 8 2.02 6.36 -13.46
N THR A 9 3.21 6.15 -14.02
CA THR A 9 3.46 5.18 -15.10
C THR A 9 3.66 3.78 -14.55
N GLU A 10 3.38 2.74 -15.34
CA GLU A 10 3.55 1.35 -14.89
C GLU A 10 5.03 1.01 -14.73
N THR A 11 5.87 1.50 -15.64
CA THR A 11 7.33 1.32 -15.57
C THR A 11 8.08 2.63 -15.74
N GLN A 12 9.35 2.66 -15.34
CA GLN A 12 10.21 3.82 -15.52
C GLN A 12 10.55 4.04 -17.01
N GLU A 13 10.62 2.96 -17.79
CA GLU A 13 10.90 2.98 -19.22
C GLU A 13 9.80 3.72 -20.01
N GLU A 14 8.53 3.62 -19.59
CA GLU A 14 7.43 4.38 -20.21
C GLU A 14 7.67 5.89 -20.10
N LEU A 15 8.01 6.36 -18.90
CA LEU A 15 8.35 7.77 -18.65
C LEU A 15 9.62 8.19 -19.41
N TYR A 16 10.63 7.31 -19.45
CA TYR A 16 11.89 7.55 -20.15
C TYR A 16 11.69 7.68 -21.67
N ARG A 17 10.86 6.84 -22.29
CA ARG A 17 10.57 6.93 -23.73
C ARG A 17 9.94 8.26 -24.11
N VAL A 18 8.95 8.71 -23.34
CA VAL A 18 8.32 10.03 -23.55
C VAL A 18 9.34 11.16 -23.37
N HIS A 19 10.27 11.01 -22.43
CA HIS A 19 11.37 11.96 -22.25
C HIS A 19 12.29 12.03 -23.46
N GLU A 20 12.75 10.89 -23.97
CA GLU A 20 13.64 10.84 -25.14
C GLU A 20 12.99 11.48 -26.38
N ASP A 21 11.71 11.18 -26.63
CA ASP A 21 10.97 11.76 -27.76
C ASP A 21 10.86 13.28 -27.61
N CYS A 22 10.45 13.76 -26.43
CA CYS A 22 10.37 15.21 -26.14
C CYS A 22 11.73 15.90 -26.22
N LYS A 23 12.80 15.26 -25.74
CA LYS A 23 14.17 15.80 -25.79
C LYS A 23 14.63 15.94 -27.24
N LYS A 24 14.40 14.91 -28.07
CA LYS A 24 14.75 14.93 -29.48
C LYS A 24 14.04 16.06 -30.23
N GLU A 25 12.73 16.22 -30.03
CA GLU A 25 11.95 17.30 -30.64
C GLU A 25 12.45 18.68 -30.17
N ALA A 26 12.68 18.86 -28.86
CA ALA A 26 13.18 20.12 -28.34
C ALA A 26 14.55 20.51 -28.92
N LEU A 27 15.46 19.54 -29.09
CA LEU A 27 16.75 19.78 -29.73
C LEU A 27 16.62 20.12 -31.22
N GLN A 28 15.72 19.45 -31.94
CA GLN A 28 15.46 19.75 -33.35
C GLN A 28 14.94 21.17 -33.55
N GLU A 29 13.97 21.60 -32.72
CA GLU A 29 13.45 22.96 -32.74
C GLU A 29 14.51 24.00 -32.36
N PHE A 30 15.35 23.68 -31.37
CA PHE A 30 16.46 24.54 -30.98
C PHE A 30 17.46 24.74 -32.12
N VAL A 31 17.90 23.66 -32.77
CA VAL A 31 18.83 23.72 -33.90
C VAL A 31 18.23 24.48 -35.09
N ALA A 32 16.93 24.32 -35.34
CA ALA A 32 16.24 25.05 -36.41
C ALA A 32 16.13 26.56 -36.15
N SER A 33 16.14 26.97 -34.88
CA SER A 33 15.89 28.36 -34.45
C SER A 33 17.15 29.09 -33.94
N SER A 34 18.24 28.37 -33.68
CA SER A 34 19.47 28.93 -33.15
C SER A 34 20.38 29.47 -34.26
N PHE A 35 21.24 30.44 -33.91
CA PHE A 35 22.21 31.03 -34.82
C PHE A 35 23.54 31.22 -34.09
N LYS A 36 24.62 30.66 -34.65
CA LYS A 36 26.01 30.77 -34.16
C LYS A 36 26.25 30.26 -32.73
N ASP A 37 25.66 29.12 -32.35
CA ASP A 37 26.00 28.40 -31.11
C ASP A 37 27.16 27.41 -31.34
N ASP A 38 28.28 27.90 -31.89
CA ASP A 38 29.40 27.05 -32.34
C ASP A 38 30.12 26.34 -31.18
N ASP A 39 30.10 26.94 -29.98
CA ASP A 39 30.63 26.36 -28.74
C ASP A 39 29.59 25.51 -27.98
N GLN A 40 28.38 25.35 -28.54
CA GLN A 40 27.25 24.59 -27.97
C GLN A 40 26.84 25.05 -26.57
N ARG A 41 27.17 26.29 -26.19
CA ARG A 41 26.89 26.79 -24.85
C ARG A 41 25.39 26.76 -24.56
N TYR A 42 24.58 27.27 -25.48
CA TYR A 42 23.14 27.36 -25.29
C TYR A 42 22.44 26.01 -25.47
N GLN A 43 22.93 25.16 -26.37
CA GLN A 43 22.46 23.78 -26.49
C GLN A 43 22.68 22.99 -25.19
N ASN A 44 23.84 23.14 -24.55
CA ASN A 44 24.14 22.49 -23.26
C ASN A 44 23.25 23.01 -22.12
N GLU A 45 22.97 24.32 -22.11
CA GLU A 45 22.01 24.92 -21.17
C GLU A 45 20.60 24.34 -21.35
N LEU A 46 20.12 24.23 -22.59
CA LEU A 46 18.84 23.58 -22.90
C LEU A 46 18.81 22.12 -22.42
N LEU A 47 19.86 21.35 -22.70
CA LEU A 47 19.98 19.96 -22.24
C LEU A 47 19.93 19.85 -20.72
N SER A 48 20.58 20.78 -20.00
CA SER A 48 20.52 20.84 -18.54
C SER A 48 19.09 21.05 -18.05
N HIS A 49 18.36 22.02 -18.63
CA HIS A 49 16.98 22.28 -18.26
C HIS A 49 16.05 21.09 -18.56
N ILE A 50 16.20 20.45 -19.72
CA ILE A 50 15.43 19.26 -20.09
C ILE A 50 15.67 18.12 -19.09
N ASN A 51 16.93 17.90 -18.69
CA ASN A 51 17.29 16.88 -17.71
C ASN A 51 16.73 17.19 -16.31
N ASP A 52 16.73 18.45 -15.89
CA ASP A 52 16.18 18.82 -14.59
C ASP A 52 14.66 18.68 -14.54
N GLU A 53 13.95 19.03 -15.61
CA GLU A 53 12.51 18.76 -15.74
C GLU A 53 12.22 17.26 -15.75
N TYR A 54 13.06 16.45 -16.39
CA TYR A 54 12.92 14.99 -16.34
C TYR A 54 13.10 14.43 -14.92
N LYS A 55 14.13 14.89 -14.19
CA LYS A 55 14.34 14.49 -12.78
C LYS A 55 13.13 14.81 -11.92
N LYS A 56 12.55 16.02 -12.05
CA LYS A 56 11.33 16.40 -11.34
C LYS A 56 10.17 15.44 -11.67
N LYS A 57 9.98 15.12 -12.95
CA LYS A 57 8.94 14.17 -13.38
C LYS A 57 9.16 12.76 -12.84
N CYS A 58 10.41 12.30 -12.72
CA CYS A 58 10.72 11.03 -12.07
C CYS A 58 10.36 11.03 -10.58
N THR A 59 10.65 12.12 -9.86
CA THR A 59 10.24 12.29 -8.47
C THR A 59 8.72 12.29 -8.34
N ASP A 60 8.01 13.10 -9.14
CA ASP A 60 6.54 13.13 -9.17
C ASP A 60 5.96 11.74 -9.43
N ASN A 61 6.56 10.98 -10.36
CA ASN A 61 6.10 9.64 -10.73
C ASN A 61 6.20 8.67 -9.56
N ARG A 62 7.34 8.70 -8.84
CA ARG A 62 7.59 7.91 -7.65
C ARG A 62 6.58 8.26 -6.55
N ASP A 63 6.42 9.55 -6.23
CA ASP A 63 5.55 9.99 -5.15
C ASP A 63 4.08 9.65 -5.42
N LEU A 64 3.62 9.86 -6.66
CA LEU A 64 2.27 9.50 -7.07
C LEU A 64 2.05 7.99 -7.10
N SER A 65 3.05 7.21 -7.52
CA SER A 65 2.98 5.74 -7.48
C SER A 65 2.91 5.23 -6.06
N MET A 66 3.76 5.74 -5.16
CA MET A 66 3.76 5.40 -3.73
C MET A 66 2.39 5.69 -3.08
N LYS A 67 1.86 6.89 -3.32
CA LYS A 67 0.54 7.28 -2.81
C LYS A 67 -0.57 6.37 -3.35
N HIS A 68 -0.57 6.13 -4.67
CA HIS A 68 -1.57 5.27 -5.31
C HIS A 68 -1.53 3.84 -4.76
N CYS A 69 -0.35 3.27 -4.62
CA CYS A 69 -0.14 1.94 -4.05
C CYS A 69 -0.60 1.86 -2.59
N THR A 70 -0.28 2.88 -1.78
CA THR A 70 -0.70 2.96 -0.38
C THR A 70 -2.23 2.98 -0.27
N ASP A 71 -2.91 3.76 -1.11
CA ASP A 71 -4.37 3.81 -1.15
C ASP A 71 -4.98 2.45 -1.56
N LEU A 72 -4.40 1.79 -2.55
CA LEU A 72 -4.80 0.44 -2.96
C LEU A 72 -4.62 -0.59 -1.85
N LEU A 73 -3.46 -0.58 -1.18
CA LEU A 73 -3.15 -1.49 -0.08
C LEU A 73 -4.13 -1.29 1.07
N ASN A 74 -4.38 -0.04 1.49
CA ASN A 74 -5.39 0.27 2.51
C ASN A 74 -6.78 -0.25 2.14
N ARG A 75 -7.17 -0.13 0.86
CA ARG A 75 -8.45 -0.63 0.37
C ARG A 75 -8.53 -2.16 0.40
N ILE A 76 -7.52 -2.86 -0.10
CA ILE A 76 -7.49 -4.33 -0.18
C ILE A 76 -7.40 -4.95 1.21
N PHE A 77 -6.48 -4.43 2.04
CA PHE A 77 -6.24 -4.91 3.40
C PHE A 77 -7.26 -4.38 4.42
N GLY A 78 -8.13 -3.45 4.06
CA GLY A 78 -9.19 -2.94 4.95
C GLY A 78 -10.16 -4.02 5.45
N CYS A 79 -10.22 -5.18 4.77
CA CYS A 79 -11.00 -6.34 5.23
C CYS A 79 -10.23 -7.28 6.18
N LEU A 80 -8.92 -7.13 6.30
CA LEU A 80 -8.09 -7.89 7.21
C LEU A 80 -8.30 -7.33 8.62
N ALA A 81 -9.01 -8.07 9.46
CA ALA A 81 -9.25 -7.72 10.86
C ALA A 81 -8.37 -8.62 11.76
N PRO A 82 -7.17 -8.17 12.19
CA PRO A 82 -6.24 -8.99 12.98
C PRO A 82 -6.87 -9.61 14.23
N GLY A 83 -7.77 -8.87 14.90
CA GLY A 83 -8.48 -9.34 16.09
C GLY A 83 -9.28 -10.63 15.89
N CYS A 84 -9.79 -10.88 14.67
CA CYS A 84 -10.52 -12.12 14.35
C CYS A 84 -9.64 -13.37 14.33
N PHE A 85 -8.31 -13.19 14.33
CA PHE A 85 -7.32 -14.27 14.31
C PHE A 85 -6.73 -14.55 15.70
N ILE A 86 -7.17 -13.86 16.76
CA ILE A 86 -6.75 -14.14 18.15
C ILE A 86 -7.49 -15.38 18.67
N ARG A 87 -7.12 -16.54 18.11
CA ARG A 87 -7.67 -17.87 18.41
C ARG A 87 -6.64 -18.94 18.10
N LYS A 88 -6.87 -20.15 18.60
CA LYS A 88 -6.06 -21.34 18.27
C LYS A 88 -6.07 -21.58 16.75
N GLY A 89 -4.90 -21.82 16.16
CA GLY A 89 -4.67 -21.94 14.71
C GLY A 89 -4.83 -20.62 13.94
N GLY A 90 -5.00 -19.50 14.65
CA GLY A 90 -5.27 -18.20 14.08
C GLY A 90 -4.10 -17.61 13.31
N TYR A 91 -2.87 -17.91 13.70
CA TYR A 91 -1.66 -17.40 13.03
C TYR A 91 -1.56 -17.94 11.60
N GLN A 92 -1.73 -19.25 11.40
CA GLN A 92 -1.72 -19.84 10.06
C GLN A 92 -2.85 -19.28 9.18
N ALA A 93 -4.05 -19.12 9.75
CA ALA A 93 -5.19 -18.52 9.05
C ALA A 93 -4.92 -17.06 8.66
N TYR A 94 -4.27 -16.28 9.53
CA TYR A 94 -3.86 -14.90 9.26
C TYR A 94 -2.87 -14.84 8.11
N LYS A 95 -1.79 -15.64 8.15
CA LYS A 95 -0.80 -15.69 7.06
C LYS A 95 -1.41 -16.11 5.73
N ALA A 96 -2.31 -17.10 5.74
CA ALA A 96 -3.02 -17.51 4.53
C ALA A 96 -3.86 -16.37 3.94
N LYS A 97 -4.61 -15.64 4.78
CA LYS A 97 -5.41 -14.49 4.33
C LYS A 97 -4.54 -13.33 3.86
N GLN A 98 -3.46 -13.01 4.58
CA GLN A 98 -2.49 -11.98 4.22
C GLN A 98 -1.87 -12.29 2.84
N ASN A 99 -1.42 -13.54 2.63
CA ASN A 99 -0.86 -13.98 1.36
C ASN A 99 -1.86 -13.89 0.20
N ALA A 100 -3.13 -14.22 0.44
CA ALA A 100 -4.18 -14.08 -0.58
C ALA A 100 -4.37 -12.61 -0.99
N LEU A 101 -4.36 -11.68 -0.04
CA LEU A 101 -4.47 -10.24 -0.29
C LEU A 101 -3.23 -9.68 -1.01
N ILE A 102 -2.02 -10.16 -0.66
CA ILE A 102 -0.78 -9.83 -1.39
C ILE A 102 -0.89 -10.26 -2.86
N GLN A 103 -1.38 -11.47 -3.11
CA GLN A 103 -1.58 -11.95 -4.48
C GLN A 103 -2.65 -11.16 -5.23
N GLU A 104 -3.72 -10.74 -4.56
CA GLU A 104 -4.73 -9.87 -5.15
C GLU A 104 -4.13 -8.52 -5.58
N TYR A 105 -3.38 -7.88 -4.68
CA TYR A 105 -2.67 -6.64 -4.97
C TYR A 105 -1.72 -6.80 -6.17
N ARG A 106 -0.88 -7.84 -6.19
CA ARG A 106 0.08 -8.12 -7.28
C ARG A 106 -0.56 -8.47 -8.62
N LYS A 107 -1.87 -8.75 -8.68
CA LYS A 107 -2.60 -8.97 -9.93
C LYS A 107 -3.13 -7.68 -10.56
N LEU A 108 -3.25 -6.58 -9.80
CA LEU A 108 -3.82 -5.34 -10.30
C LEU A 108 -2.85 -4.63 -11.27
N PRO A 109 -3.24 -4.31 -12.50
CA PRO A 109 -2.40 -3.49 -13.37
C PRO A 109 -2.37 -2.04 -12.89
N GLY A 110 -1.38 -1.25 -13.34
CA GLY A 110 -1.41 0.20 -13.15
C GLY A 110 -1.00 0.66 -11.75
N ARG A 111 -0.29 -0.16 -10.97
CA ARG A 111 0.17 0.20 -9.62
C ARG A 111 1.28 1.23 -9.67
N GLY A 112 2.06 1.18 -10.74
CA GLY A 112 3.22 2.01 -10.96
C GLY A 112 4.50 1.50 -10.30
N ILE A 113 5.55 2.30 -10.48
CA ILE A 113 6.94 1.92 -10.20
C ILE A 113 7.28 1.60 -8.73
N GLU A 114 6.49 2.09 -7.77
CA GLU A 114 6.73 1.85 -6.33
C GLU A 114 5.93 0.67 -5.76
N ALA A 115 5.29 -0.15 -6.61
CA ALA A 115 4.33 -1.16 -6.16
C ALA A 115 4.85 -2.14 -5.10
N GLU A 116 6.03 -2.72 -5.29
CA GLU A 116 6.59 -3.69 -4.35
C GLU A 116 7.16 -3.01 -3.10
N HIS A 117 7.78 -1.84 -3.25
CA HIS A 117 8.32 -1.07 -2.13
C HIS A 117 7.20 -0.56 -1.20
N ALA A 118 6.08 -0.08 -1.76
CA ALA A 118 4.90 0.29 -1.00
C ALA A 118 4.30 -0.90 -0.23
N LEU A 119 4.29 -2.09 -0.85
CA LEU A 119 3.83 -3.32 -0.20
C LEU A 119 4.73 -3.71 0.97
N GLU A 120 6.04 -3.68 0.78
CA GLU A 120 7.01 -3.97 1.85
C GLU A 120 6.85 -3.00 3.02
N ALA A 121 6.79 -1.70 2.76
CA ALA A 121 6.56 -0.68 3.79
C ALA A 121 5.23 -0.89 4.53
N PHE A 122 4.16 -1.22 3.80
CA PHE A 122 2.85 -1.49 4.39
C PHE A 122 2.86 -2.71 5.31
N LEU A 123 3.49 -3.82 4.89
CA LEU A 123 3.58 -5.01 5.71
C LEU A 123 4.48 -4.77 6.93
N GLY A 124 5.62 -4.08 6.76
CA GLY A 124 6.52 -3.70 7.83
C GLY A 124 5.84 -2.91 8.94
N ASN A 125 4.99 -1.94 8.59
CA ASN A 125 4.20 -1.16 9.54
C ASN A 125 3.14 -1.99 10.30
N ASN A 126 2.78 -3.17 9.80
CA ASN A 126 1.76 -4.04 10.38
C ASN A 126 2.33 -5.32 11.04
N ASN A 127 3.66 -5.50 11.07
CA ASN A 127 4.30 -6.69 11.64
C ASN A 127 3.93 -6.95 13.10
N TYR A 128 3.67 -5.90 13.88
CA TYR A 128 3.28 -6.06 15.27
C TYR A 128 1.96 -6.84 15.47
N PHE A 129 1.01 -6.72 14.53
CA PHE A 129 -0.21 -7.52 14.57
C PHE A 129 0.07 -9.00 14.35
N GLU A 130 1.05 -9.32 13.50
CA GLU A 130 1.50 -10.68 13.25
C GLU A 130 2.09 -11.30 14.53
N ASP A 131 2.95 -10.57 15.24
CA ASP A 131 3.55 -11.01 16.51
C ASP A 131 2.49 -11.27 17.60
N LEU A 132 1.51 -10.37 17.73
CA LEU A 132 0.42 -10.54 18.70
C LEU A 132 -0.45 -11.77 18.40
N ILE A 133 -0.76 -12.00 17.13
CA ILE A 133 -1.53 -13.19 16.72
C ILE A 133 -0.71 -14.45 17.01
N LEU A 134 0.59 -14.45 16.72
CA LEU A 134 1.49 -15.57 16.99
C LEU A 134 1.56 -15.89 18.49
N GLN A 135 1.74 -14.86 19.33
CA GLN A 135 1.75 -15.00 20.78
C GLN A 135 0.43 -15.58 21.30
N ALA A 136 -0.70 -15.09 20.78
CA ALA A 136 -2.01 -15.59 21.15
C ALA A 136 -2.19 -17.06 20.79
N ASP A 137 -1.83 -17.44 19.56
CA ASP A 137 -1.96 -18.80 19.08
C ASP A 137 -1.10 -19.76 19.92
N THR A 138 0.14 -19.36 20.23
CA THR A 138 1.09 -20.15 21.04
C THR A 138 0.57 -20.34 22.46
N CYS A 139 0.17 -19.25 23.13
CA CYS A 139 -0.40 -19.30 24.48
C CYS A 139 -1.68 -20.14 24.57
N LEU A 140 -2.52 -20.12 23.53
CA LEU A 140 -3.75 -20.91 23.49
C LEU A 140 -3.49 -22.38 23.19
N THR A 141 -2.44 -22.69 22.43
CA THR A 141 -2.00 -24.05 22.12
C THR A 141 -1.33 -24.70 23.34
N GLU A 142 -0.46 -23.99 24.06
CA GLU A 142 0.20 -24.51 25.28
C GLU A 142 -0.78 -24.76 26.44
N LYS A 143 -1.88 -24.01 26.50
CA LYS A 143 -2.89 -24.11 27.57
C LYS A 143 -4.07 -25.02 27.20
N GLU A 144 -3.88 -25.95 26.26
CA GLU A 144 -4.92 -26.85 25.75
C GLU A 144 -5.66 -27.63 26.87
N GLU A 145 -4.96 -28.01 27.94
CA GLU A 145 -5.49 -28.81 29.06
C GLU A 145 -6.03 -27.99 30.24
N LYS A 146 -6.03 -26.66 30.17
CA LYS A 146 -6.53 -25.79 31.25
C LYS A 146 -8.04 -25.56 31.16
N ALA A 147 -8.65 -25.27 32.31
CA ALA A 147 -10.08 -24.96 32.41
C ALA A 147 -10.46 -23.78 31.50
N GLU A 148 -11.67 -23.81 30.92
CA GLU A 148 -12.15 -22.80 29.96
C GLU A 148 -12.06 -21.35 30.51
N GLY A 149 -12.22 -21.18 31.83
CA GLY A 149 -12.06 -19.89 32.50
C GLY A 149 -10.64 -19.30 32.42
N GLU A 150 -9.59 -20.13 32.51
CA GLU A 150 -8.20 -19.69 32.39
C GLU A 150 -7.83 -19.34 30.94
N LYS A 151 -8.45 -20.04 29.97
CA LYS A 151 -8.32 -19.73 28.54
C LYS A 151 -8.93 -18.37 28.22
N GLN A 152 -10.13 -18.09 28.74
CA GLN A 152 -10.80 -16.80 28.53
C GLN A 152 -10.03 -15.64 29.17
N GLN A 153 -9.53 -15.80 30.41
CA GLN A 153 -8.69 -14.77 31.03
C GLN A 153 -7.40 -14.49 30.24
N THR A 154 -6.80 -15.52 29.65
CA THR A 154 -5.61 -15.36 28.80
C THR A 154 -5.94 -14.58 27.52
N LYS A 155 -7.06 -14.90 26.86
CA LYS A 155 -7.55 -14.14 25.69
C LYS A 155 -7.80 -12.68 26.04
N ASP A 156 -8.51 -12.40 27.13
CA ASP A 156 -8.84 -11.04 27.56
C ASP A 156 -7.58 -10.22 27.86
N MET A 157 -6.56 -10.84 28.47
CA MET A 157 -5.26 -10.20 28.71
C MET A 157 -4.55 -9.85 27.39
N ILE A 158 -4.50 -10.78 26.43
CA ILE A 158 -3.88 -10.53 25.11
C ILE A 158 -4.64 -9.44 24.34
N VAL A 159 -5.96 -9.48 24.33
CA VAL A 159 -6.80 -8.47 23.69
C VAL A 159 -6.60 -7.10 24.35
N ARG A 160 -6.46 -7.02 25.67
CA ARG A 160 -6.11 -5.76 26.35
C ARG A 160 -4.74 -5.24 25.93
N SER A 161 -3.73 -6.10 25.85
CA SER A 161 -2.40 -5.71 25.34
C SER A 161 -2.47 -5.21 23.90
N PHE A 162 -3.24 -5.88 23.04
CA PHE A 162 -3.49 -5.45 21.66
C PHE A 162 -4.11 -4.06 21.60
N LEU A 163 -5.18 -3.81 22.36
CA LEU A 163 -5.88 -2.53 22.41
C LEU A 163 -4.98 -1.40 22.94
N GLN A 164 -4.14 -1.70 23.93
CA GLN A 164 -3.20 -0.73 24.50
C GLN A 164 -2.13 -0.30 23.48
N ALA A 165 -1.58 -1.24 22.72
CA ALA A 165 -0.60 -0.94 21.69
C ALA A 165 -1.20 -0.13 20.53
N VAL A 166 -2.42 -0.47 20.09
CA VAL A 166 -3.15 0.32 19.09
C VAL A 166 -3.38 1.76 19.56
N LYS A 167 -3.74 1.95 20.85
CA LYS A 167 -3.95 3.28 21.42
C LYS A 167 -2.66 4.12 21.44
N GLN A 168 -1.51 3.52 21.75
CA GLN A 168 -0.22 4.22 21.76
C GLN A 168 0.20 4.72 20.38
N MET A 169 -0.11 3.98 19.31
CA MET A 169 0.16 4.41 17.93
C MET A 169 -0.71 5.61 17.51
N SER A 170 -1.97 5.67 17.96
CA SER A 170 -2.87 6.79 17.63
C SER A 170 -2.48 8.13 18.28
N GLY A 171 -1.65 8.10 19.33
CA GLY A 171 -1.19 9.28 20.08
C GLY A 171 0.13 9.90 19.59
N ALA A 172 0.86 9.25 18.68
CA ALA A 172 2.25 9.61 18.37
C ALA A 172 2.47 10.38 17.05
N SER A 173 1.47 10.54 16.17
CA SER A 173 1.63 11.31 14.92
C SER A 173 0.57 12.41 14.77
N LYS A 174 1.02 13.65 14.53
CA LYS A 174 0.14 14.82 14.34
C LYS A 174 -0.43 14.93 12.92
N ASP A 175 0.14 14.23 11.94
CA ASP A 175 -0.43 14.14 10.59
C ASP A 175 -0.60 12.67 10.21
N ASP A 176 -1.85 12.20 10.19
CA ASP A 176 -2.34 11.17 9.25
C ASP A 176 -3.79 10.81 9.58
N THR A 177 -4.70 11.53 8.93
CA THR A 177 -6.15 11.26 8.94
C THR A 177 -6.48 9.88 8.35
N SER A 178 -5.57 9.29 7.56
CA SER A 178 -5.73 7.96 6.95
C SER A 178 -5.54 6.81 7.97
N SER A 179 -4.47 6.85 8.78
CA SER A 179 -4.20 5.85 9.84
C SER A 179 -5.23 5.89 10.97
N ARG A 180 -5.78 7.07 11.28
CA ARG A 180 -6.88 7.20 12.26
C ARG A 180 -8.17 6.52 11.78
N ASN A 181 -8.51 6.63 10.50
CA ASN A 181 -9.72 6.00 9.97
C ASN A 181 -9.62 4.46 9.96
N VAL A 182 -8.44 3.90 9.67
CA VAL A 182 -8.19 2.45 9.78
C VAL A 182 -8.32 2.01 11.24
N THR A 183 -7.69 2.73 12.17
CA THR A 183 -7.74 2.41 13.62
C THR A 183 -9.16 2.49 14.20
N ILE A 184 -9.94 3.51 13.84
CA ILE A 184 -11.32 3.71 14.31
C ILE A 184 -12.27 2.66 13.70
N SER A 185 -12.04 2.27 12.44
CA SER A 185 -12.84 1.21 11.79
C SER A 185 -12.61 -0.18 12.41
N ILE A 186 -11.39 -0.45 12.91
CA ILE A 186 -11.02 -1.70 13.58
C ILE A 186 -11.62 -1.77 15.00
N SER A 187 -11.54 -0.68 15.78
CA SER A 187 -12.12 -0.65 17.14
C SER A 187 -13.64 -0.78 17.13
N ASN A 188 -14.35 -0.07 16.25
CA ASN A 188 -15.83 -0.11 16.20
C ASN A 188 -16.40 -1.47 15.77
N LYS A 189 -15.58 -2.31 15.11
CA LYS A 189 -15.98 -3.66 14.68
C LYS A 189 -15.66 -4.72 15.73
N CYS A 190 -14.60 -4.54 16.52
CA CYS A 190 -14.28 -5.40 17.66
C CYS A 190 -15.29 -5.25 18.82
N GLU A 191 -15.78 -4.04 19.10
CA GLU A 191 -16.81 -3.83 20.16
C GLU A 191 -18.15 -4.52 19.84
N ASN A 192 -18.45 -4.76 18.56
CA ASN A 192 -19.69 -5.43 18.13
C ASN A 192 -19.57 -6.95 17.98
N LEU A 193 -18.40 -7.55 18.23
CA LEU A 193 -18.17 -8.99 18.06
C LEU A 193 -18.19 -9.73 19.41
N HIS A 194 -19.37 -9.75 20.03
CA HIS A 194 -19.76 -10.97 20.73
C HIS A 194 -19.85 -12.11 19.70
N LEU A 195 -18.76 -12.88 19.58
CA LEU A 195 -18.71 -14.26 19.08
C LEU A 195 -19.73 -14.60 17.98
N LYS A 196 -19.66 -13.93 16.82
CA LYS A 196 -20.21 -14.49 15.58
C LYS A 196 -19.20 -14.30 14.46
N GLU A 197 -18.73 -15.43 13.94
CA GLU A 197 -17.91 -15.48 12.73
C GLU A 197 -18.58 -14.66 11.62
N PRO A 198 -17.94 -13.62 11.08
CA PRO A 198 -18.50 -12.89 9.97
C PRO A 198 -18.31 -13.72 8.70
N ARG A 199 -19.36 -14.46 8.30
CA ARG A 199 -19.49 -14.99 6.95
C ARG A 199 -19.54 -13.83 5.94
N GLY A 200 -18.67 -13.88 4.93
CA GLY A 200 -19.03 -13.43 3.58
C GLY A 200 -18.93 -11.94 3.23
N VAL A 201 -18.11 -11.12 3.90
CA VAL A 201 -17.91 -9.71 3.45
C VAL A 201 -16.87 -9.60 2.32
N CYS A 202 -15.99 -10.60 2.15
CA CYS A 202 -14.99 -10.59 1.09
C CYS A 202 -15.57 -10.91 -0.30
N ASP A 203 -16.68 -11.66 -0.36
CA ASP A 203 -17.24 -12.18 -1.62
C ASP A 203 -18.04 -11.15 -2.43
N MET A 204 -18.32 -9.97 -1.86
CA MET A 204 -19.08 -8.91 -2.56
C MET A 204 -18.24 -8.06 -3.52
N TRP A 205 -16.90 -8.11 -3.43
CA TRP A 205 -16.03 -7.30 -4.29
C TRP A 205 -15.58 -8.02 -5.57
N GLY A 206 -15.95 -9.30 -5.73
CA GLY A 206 -15.75 -10.08 -6.96
C GLY A 206 -16.84 -9.92 -8.02
N LYS A 207 -17.85 -9.07 -7.80
CA LYS A 207 -18.99 -8.89 -8.74
C LYS A 207 -19.38 -7.42 -8.95
N GLN A 208 -18.43 -6.55 -9.25
CA GLN A 208 -18.75 -5.31 -9.97
C GLN A 208 -17.65 -5.04 -11.01
N GLY A 209 -17.98 -5.21 -12.30
CA GLY A 209 -17.24 -4.56 -13.38
C GLY A 209 -16.72 -5.42 -14.54
N THR A 210 -17.36 -6.52 -14.93
CA THR A 210 -17.30 -6.89 -16.36
C THR A 210 -18.14 -5.90 -17.16
N SER A 211 -17.58 -5.39 -18.27
CA SER A 211 -18.19 -4.54 -19.30
C SER A 211 -17.93 -3.03 -19.14
N HIS A 212 -16.93 -2.53 -19.88
CA HIS A 212 -17.22 -1.78 -21.10
C HIS A 212 -16.01 -1.82 -22.05
N ALA A 213 -16.21 -2.46 -23.20
CA ALA A 213 -15.46 -2.21 -24.41
C ALA A 213 -15.83 -0.83 -24.95
N TYR A 214 -14.86 -0.06 -25.48
CA TYR A 214 -14.94 0.84 -26.64
C TYR A 214 -13.47 1.21 -26.96
N ARG A 215 -12.91 0.64 -28.04
CA ARG A 215 -12.72 1.26 -29.36
C ARG A 215 -11.80 2.48 -29.34
#